data_AF-A0A2D9B5K9-F1
#
_entry.id   AF-A0A2D9B5K9-F1
#
_cell.length_a   1.000
_cell.length_b   1.000
_cell.length_c   1.000
_cell.angle_alpha   90.00
_cell.angle_beta   90.00
_cell.angle_gamma   90.00
#
_symmetry.space_group_name_H-M   'P 1'
#
loop_
_entity.id
_entity.type
_entity.pdbx_description
1 polymer ?
#
loop_
_entity_poly.entity_id
_entity_poly.type
_entity_poly.pdbx_seq_one_letter_code
_entity_poly.pdbx_strand_id
1 'polypeptide(L)'
;MKTIISILVFLVGLSGWAQYDFSGKVSSDFQEGKVYLSMIEDYRKLSGVYREQILNETVPDSLGSFHFTGDNLPSENKIYRIHIDTCSEAEQPLNHFSGHCANSKEILFVAHNQDTLDFPFNSNEEMFCKVISKNPKSEVFLKIDSLKNDMKFAFATYQSEANKKLNTEKWFHKLQEFGDSLQDPIAQLYIYAFISDRSNEFHSHYLEDLKANPYYDQLLSKLEEAYPNASYTQQYEAELNADKYLINRDHTPWWLYFIIAFALLSIMINFYLIGKWRQLQKSSKNKILLSPQEEKIRKLILEDKTNKEIAETLFVSVSTVKTHINNLYKKLNINSREELKNL
;
A
#
# COMPACT_ATOMS: atom_id res chain seq x y z
N MET A 1 -40.55 20.89 -70.64
CA MET A 1 -39.12 21.23 -70.62
C MET A 1 -38.87 22.28 -69.53
N LYS A 2 -38.73 21.87 -68.27
CA LYS A 2 -38.23 22.69 -67.15
C LYS A 2 -37.64 21.74 -66.10
N THR A 3 -36.36 21.46 -66.22
CA THR A 3 -35.54 20.72 -65.24
C THR A 3 -35.04 21.72 -64.20
N ILE A 4 -35.45 21.56 -62.95
CA ILE A 4 -34.91 22.27 -61.78
C ILE A 4 -33.71 21.45 -61.30
N ILE A 5 -32.52 22.05 -61.37
CA ILE A 5 -31.28 21.48 -60.86
C ILE A 5 -31.09 22.04 -59.44
N SER A 6 -31.24 21.18 -58.43
CA SER A 6 -30.82 21.49 -57.05
C SER A 6 -29.31 21.36 -56.94
N ILE A 7 -28.64 22.47 -56.62
CA ILE A 7 -27.21 22.50 -56.29
C ILE A 7 -27.10 22.20 -54.79
N LEU A 8 -26.64 20.99 -54.45
CA LEU A 8 -26.31 20.59 -53.09
C LEU A 8 -24.85 20.99 -52.82
N VAL A 9 -24.65 22.12 -52.14
CA VAL A 9 -23.32 22.57 -51.71
C VAL A 9 -22.87 21.69 -50.54
N PHE A 10 -21.90 20.82 -50.81
CA PHE A 10 -21.22 20.01 -49.81
C PHE A 10 -20.29 20.92 -49.00
N LEU A 11 -20.71 21.32 -47.80
CA LEU A 11 -19.85 21.94 -46.79
C LEU A 11 -18.92 20.86 -46.23
N VAL A 12 -17.80 20.63 -46.90
CA VAL A 12 -16.68 19.87 -46.33
C VAL A 12 -16.11 20.72 -45.21
N GLY A 13 -16.42 20.36 -43.96
CA GLY A 13 -15.79 20.96 -42.79
C GLY A 13 -14.30 20.70 -42.86
N LEU A 14 -13.51 21.77 -43.02
CA LEU A 14 -12.08 21.75 -42.75
C LEU A 14 -11.91 21.46 -41.26
N SER A 15 -11.71 20.19 -40.91
CA SER A 15 -11.15 19.83 -39.61
C SER A 15 -9.71 20.31 -39.61
N GLY A 16 -9.49 21.55 -39.17
CA GLY A 16 -8.16 22.06 -38.87
C GLY A 16 -7.51 21.12 -37.86
N TRP A 17 -6.39 20.54 -38.24
CA TRP A 17 -5.58 19.73 -37.34
C TRP A 17 -5.10 20.68 -36.24
N ALA A 18 -5.47 20.39 -35.01
CA ALA A 18 -5.01 21.15 -33.86
C ALA A 18 -3.48 21.05 -33.79
N GLN A 19 -2.80 22.20 -33.81
CA GLN A 19 -1.36 22.28 -33.70
C GLN A 19 -1.03 23.15 -32.50
N TYR A 20 -0.24 22.62 -31.56
CA TYR A 20 0.27 23.42 -30.47
C TYR A 20 1.41 24.31 -30.96
N ASP A 21 1.61 25.44 -30.28
CA ASP A 21 2.66 26.41 -30.61
C ASP A 21 3.29 26.96 -29.33
N PHE A 22 4.50 26.49 -29.00
CA PHE A 22 5.23 26.94 -27.82
C PHE A 22 6.49 27.68 -28.25
N SER A 23 6.59 28.96 -27.91
CA SER A 23 7.75 29.81 -28.20
C SER A 23 8.37 30.39 -26.93
N GLY A 24 9.63 30.80 -27.00
CA GLY A 24 10.23 31.52 -25.90
C GLY A 24 11.65 31.98 -26.17
N LYS A 25 12.28 32.55 -25.14
CA LYS A 25 13.66 33.06 -25.22
C LYS A 25 14.56 32.43 -24.17
N VAL A 26 15.81 32.23 -24.54
CA VAL A 26 16.89 31.75 -23.66
C VAL A 26 17.98 32.81 -23.56
N SER A 27 18.67 32.87 -22.41
CA SER A 27 19.76 33.81 -22.20
C SER A 27 20.99 33.46 -23.04
N SER A 28 21.88 34.44 -23.22
CA SER A 28 23.11 34.30 -24.02
C SER A 28 23.96 33.09 -23.63
N ASP A 29 24.01 32.79 -22.34
CA ASP A 29 24.83 31.71 -21.77
C ASP A 29 24.38 30.31 -22.20
N PHE A 30 23.17 30.20 -22.77
CA PHE A 30 22.59 28.93 -23.21
C PHE A 30 22.26 28.92 -24.71
N GLN A 31 22.73 29.87 -25.51
CA GLN A 31 22.45 29.91 -26.96
C GLN A 31 22.96 28.67 -27.71
N GLU A 32 24.05 28.06 -27.25
CA GLU A 32 24.61 26.83 -27.83
C GLU A 32 23.97 25.56 -27.23
N GLY A 33 23.11 25.71 -26.23
CA GLY A 33 22.41 24.60 -25.57
C GLY A 33 21.22 24.09 -26.39
N LYS A 34 20.76 22.88 -26.04
CA LYS A 34 19.53 22.32 -26.61
C LYS A 34 18.36 22.59 -25.67
N VAL A 35 17.23 23.02 -26.24
CA VAL A 35 15.96 23.15 -25.54
C VAL A 35 15.16 21.88 -25.79
N TYR A 36 14.61 21.31 -24.72
CA TYR A 36 13.83 20.08 -24.79
C TYR A 36 12.41 20.33 -24.30
N LEU A 37 11.45 19.72 -24.99
CA LEU A 37 10.07 19.62 -24.56
C LEU A 37 9.84 18.20 -24.03
N SER A 38 9.39 18.11 -22.78
CA SER A 38 9.13 16.83 -22.10
C SER A 38 7.68 16.74 -21.61
N MET A 39 7.10 15.54 -21.65
CA MET A 39 5.81 15.21 -21.02
C MET A 39 6.04 14.42 -19.74
N ILE A 40 5.38 14.83 -18.65
CA ILE A 40 5.54 14.21 -17.34
C ILE A 40 4.29 13.41 -17.02
N GLU A 41 4.42 12.09 -17.01
CA GLU A 41 3.35 11.17 -16.61
C GLU A 41 3.43 10.77 -15.13
N ASP A 42 4.64 10.70 -14.59
CA ASP A 42 4.93 10.40 -13.18
C ASP A 42 5.16 11.70 -12.41
N TYR A 43 4.25 12.04 -11.49
CA TYR A 43 4.36 13.28 -10.73
C TYR A 43 5.49 13.25 -9.69
N ARG A 44 6.05 12.09 -9.33
CA ARG A 44 7.25 12.02 -8.49
C ARG A 44 8.52 12.42 -9.25
N LYS A 45 8.44 12.49 -10.58
CA LYS A 45 9.49 12.98 -11.49
C LYS A 45 9.24 14.42 -11.96
N LEU A 46 8.52 15.20 -11.17
CA LEU A 46 8.30 16.64 -11.43
C LEU A 46 9.59 17.46 -11.30
N SER A 47 10.53 17.06 -10.44
CA SER A 47 11.84 17.68 -10.34
C SER A 47 12.91 16.84 -11.05
N GLY A 48 13.80 17.50 -11.78
CA GLY A 48 14.96 16.85 -12.40
C GLY A 48 14.64 16.21 -13.75
N VAL A 49 15.62 16.20 -14.65
CA VAL A 49 15.42 15.95 -16.08
C VAL A 49 15.59 14.47 -16.42
N TYR A 50 14.54 13.85 -16.96
CA TYR A 50 14.53 12.43 -17.33
C TYR A 50 14.35 12.24 -18.84
N ARG A 51 15.21 11.40 -19.46
CA ARG A 51 15.24 11.23 -20.92
C ARG A 51 13.99 10.60 -21.48
N GLU A 52 13.39 9.66 -20.75
CA GLU A 52 12.16 8.99 -21.15
C GLU A 52 10.95 9.93 -21.28
N GLN A 53 11.05 11.13 -20.71
CA GLN A 53 10.01 12.15 -20.78
C GLN A 53 10.14 13.05 -22.01
N ILE A 54 11.28 13.06 -22.72
CA ILE A 54 11.55 13.98 -23.83
C ILE A 54 10.69 13.60 -25.04
N LEU A 55 9.89 14.54 -25.52
CA LEU A 55 9.10 14.43 -26.74
C LEU A 55 9.85 14.96 -27.96
N ASN A 56 10.50 16.11 -27.81
CA ASN A 56 11.16 16.82 -28.89
C ASN A 56 12.31 17.71 -28.37
N GLU A 57 13.23 18.06 -29.26
CA GLU A 57 14.34 18.98 -29.00
C GLU A 57 14.47 20.02 -30.10
N THR A 58 14.96 21.21 -29.76
CA THR A 58 15.31 22.27 -30.72
C THR A 58 16.54 23.03 -30.24
N VAL A 59 17.21 23.70 -31.16
CA VAL A 59 18.32 24.62 -30.85
C VAL A 59 17.79 26.07 -30.95
N PRO A 60 18.13 26.96 -30.01
CA PRO A 60 17.81 28.37 -30.11
C PRO A 60 18.42 29.01 -31.37
N ASP A 61 17.75 30.00 -31.94
CA ASP A 61 18.31 30.81 -33.02
C ASP A 61 19.40 31.78 -32.53
N SER A 62 19.99 32.56 -33.45
CA SER A 62 21.02 33.56 -33.12
C SER A 62 20.56 34.67 -32.17
N LEU A 63 19.24 34.83 -31.98
CA LEU A 63 18.63 35.77 -31.05
C LEU A 63 18.24 35.09 -29.72
N GLY A 64 18.52 33.81 -29.56
CA GLY A 64 18.13 33.00 -28.40
C GLY A 64 16.65 32.62 -28.38
N SER A 65 15.95 32.65 -29.52
CA SER A 65 14.54 32.25 -29.59
C SER A 65 14.42 30.77 -29.92
N PHE A 66 13.50 30.07 -29.27
CA PHE A 66 13.17 28.67 -29.56
C PHE A 66 11.69 28.53 -29.92
N HIS A 67 11.37 27.44 -30.61
CA HIS A 67 10.01 27.16 -31.08
C HIS A 67 9.73 25.67 -31.12
N PHE A 68 8.58 25.27 -30.59
CA PHE A 68 8.05 23.91 -30.72
C PHE A 68 6.65 23.98 -31.32
N THR A 69 6.44 23.22 -32.39
CA THR A 69 5.12 23.01 -32.98
C THR A 69 4.93 21.56 -33.37
N GLY A 70 3.67 21.12 -33.37
CA GLY A 70 3.30 19.75 -33.71
C GLY A 70 1.85 19.45 -33.40
N ASP A 71 1.42 18.23 -33.69
CA ASP A 71 0.04 17.75 -33.52
C ASP A 71 -0.04 16.48 -32.65
N ASN A 72 1.09 16.08 -32.05
CA ASN A 72 1.26 14.83 -31.32
C ASN A 72 1.00 14.93 -29.80
N LEU A 73 0.48 16.06 -29.31
CA LEU A 73 0.09 16.18 -27.91
C LEU A 73 -1.34 15.67 -27.68
N PRO A 74 -1.67 15.16 -26.48
CA PRO A 74 -3.03 14.87 -26.08
C PRO A 74 -3.95 16.10 -26.13
N SER A 75 -5.24 15.86 -26.40
CA SER A 75 -6.26 16.90 -26.37
C SER A 75 -6.62 17.38 -24.96
N GLU A 76 -6.35 16.55 -23.95
CA GLU A 76 -6.52 16.89 -22.55
C GLU A 76 -5.29 17.61 -21.98
N ASN A 77 -5.49 18.37 -20.91
CA ASN A 77 -4.40 19.05 -20.22
C ASN A 77 -3.45 18.02 -19.60
N LYS A 78 -2.16 18.11 -19.94
CA LYS A 78 -1.08 17.31 -19.35
C LYS A 78 0.00 18.21 -18.79
N ILE A 79 0.87 17.61 -17.97
CA ILE A 79 2.03 18.27 -17.36
C ILE A 79 3.18 18.20 -18.34
N TYR A 80 3.75 19.36 -18.66
CA TYR A 80 4.91 19.49 -19.53
C TYR A 80 6.04 20.22 -18.84
N ARG A 81 7.22 20.02 -19.40
CA ARG A 81 8.42 20.76 -19.04
C ARG A 81 9.12 21.25 -20.29
N ILE A 82 9.56 22.49 -20.24
CA ILE A 82 10.63 22.97 -21.11
C ILE A 82 11.86 23.11 -20.25
N HIS A 83 12.97 22.51 -20.69
CA HIS A 83 14.26 22.69 -20.03
C HIS A 83 15.36 22.92 -21.06
N ILE A 84 16.41 23.58 -20.60
CA ILE A 84 17.64 23.79 -21.35
C ILE A 84 18.80 23.34 -20.48
N ASP A 85 19.73 22.60 -21.08
CA ASP A 85 21.00 22.26 -20.45
C ASP A 85 22.17 22.51 -21.40
N THR A 86 23.32 22.82 -20.81
CA THR A 86 24.63 22.92 -21.48
C THR A 86 25.59 21.84 -20.96
N CYS A 87 25.05 20.79 -20.36
CA CYS A 87 25.85 19.69 -19.82
C CYS A 87 26.47 18.85 -20.96
N SER A 88 27.77 18.55 -20.84
CA SER A 88 28.54 17.85 -21.88
C SER A 88 28.01 16.42 -22.13
N GLU A 89 28.02 15.95 -23.38
CA GLU A 89 27.53 14.61 -23.77
C GLU A 89 28.21 13.44 -23.00
N ALA A 90 29.42 13.66 -22.49
CA ALA A 90 30.16 12.69 -21.68
C ALA A 90 29.63 12.56 -20.22
N GLU A 91 29.00 13.60 -19.68
CA GLU A 91 28.44 13.65 -18.32
C GLU A 91 26.92 13.35 -18.30
N GLN A 92 26.29 13.40 -19.47
CA GLN A 92 24.87 13.15 -19.64
C GLN A 92 24.38 11.81 -19.01
N PRO A 93 25.02 10.64 -19.19
CA PRO A 93 24.46 9.38 -18.66
C PRO A 93 24.33 9.36 -17.13
N LEU A 94 25.27 9.99 -16.41
CA LEU A 94 25.25 10.10 -14.95
C LEU A 94 24.24 11.16 -14.47
N ASN A 95 24.17 12.29 -15.16
CA ASN A 95 23.27 13.39 -14.81
C ASN A 95 21.80 13.08 -15.15
N HIS A 96 21.53 12.25 -16.16
CA HIS A 96 20.17 11.81 -16.50
C HIS A 96 19.65 10.67 -15.61
N PHE A 97 20.55 9.94 -14.92
CA PHE A 97 20.13 8.98 -13.90
C PHE A 97 19.81 9.68 -12.56
N SER A 98 20.55 10.73 -12.21
CA SER A 98 20.31 11.54 -11.00
C SER A 98 19.32 12.70 -11.22
N GLY A 99 19.01 13.05 -12.46
CA GLY A 99 18.14 14.15 -12.85
C GLY A 99 18.71 15.55 -12.57
N HIS A 100 20.01 15.70 -12.25
CA HIS A 100 20.60 16.97 -11.83
C HIS A 100 21.72 17.42 -12.78
N CYS A 101 21.52 18.53 -13.48
CA CYS A 101 22.54 19.25 -14.23
C CYS A 101 22.72 20.65 -13.62
N ALA A 102 23.93 20.99 -13.18
CA ALA A 102 24.22 22.26 -12.51
C ALA A 102 23.95 23.49 -13.39
N ASN A 103 24.14 23.34 -14.70
CA ASN A 103 23.84 24.35 -15.71
C ASN A 103 22.58 23.97 -16.49
N SER A 104 21.48 23.77 -15.77
CA SER A 104 20.16 23.58 -16.36
C SER A 104 19.16 24.56 -15.80
N LYS A 105 18.20 24.93 -16.64
CA LYS A 105 17.04 25.74 -16.26
C LYS A 105 15.80 25.10 -16.84
N GLU A 106 14.71 25.15 -16.10
CA GLU A 106 13.47 24.49 -16.47
C GLU A 106 12.25 25.31 -16.06
N ILE A 107 11.15 25.07 -16.75
CA ILE A 107 9.82 25.51 -16.38
C ILE A 107 8.82 24.37 -16.56
N LEU A 108 7.98 24.19 -15.54
CA LEU A 108 6.84 23.30 -15.59
C LEU A 108 5.60 24.10 -15.97
N PHE A 109 4.75 23.53 -16.82
CA PHE A 109 3.48 24.13 -17.20
C PHE A 109 2.45 23.06 -17.57
N VAL A 110 1.19 23.49 -17.64
CA VAL A 110 0.08 22.65 -18.11
C VAL A 110 -0.34 23.15 -19.49
N ALA A 111 -0.52 22.22 -20.43
CA ALA A 111 -0.96 22.54 -21.79
C ALA A 111 -1.74 21.37 -22.42
N HIS A 112 -2.36 21.62 -23.58
CA HIS A 112 -2.88 20.60 -24.49
C HIS A 112 -2.56 20.95 -25.95
N ASN A 113 -2.90 20.07 -26.89
CA ASN A 113 -2.55 20.16 -28.33
C ASN A 113 -3.10 21.38 -29.11
N GLN A 114 -3.85 22.26 -28.47
CA GLN A 114 -4.44 23.46 -29.10
C GLN A 114 -3.94 24.75 -28.46
N ASP A 115 -3.04 24.63 -27.47
CA ASP A 115 -2.55 25.80 -26.76
C ASP A 115 -1.41 26.49 -27.51
N THR A 116 -1.39 27.82 -27.36
CA THR A 116 -0.27 28.65 -27.76
C THR A 116 0.33 29.29 -26.51
N LEU A 117 1.61 29.01 -26.25
CA LEU A 117 2.33 29.49 -25.08
C LEU A 117 3.57 30.28 -25.50
N ASP A 118 3.79 31.40 -24.82
CA ASP A 118 5.04 32.17 -24.94
C ASP A 118 5.76 32.26 -23.60
N PHE A 119 7.06 32.02 -23.61
CA PHE A 119 7.95 32.07 -22.45
C PHE A 119 8.96 33.22 -22.61
N PRO A 120 8.53 34.47 -22.40
CA PRO A 120 9.41 35.62 -22.50
C PRO A 120 10.29 35.75 -21.27
N PHE A 121 11.31 36.59 -21.36
CA PHE A 121 12.05 37.04 -20.18
C PHE A 121 11.14 37.78 -19.19
N ASN A 122 11.45 37.66 -17.90
CA ASN A 122 10.87 38.53 -16.88
C ASN A 122 11.51 39.93 -16.92
N SER A 123 11.05 40.81 -16.04
CA SER A 123 11.57 42.19 -15.94
C SER A 123 13.07 42.29 -15.61
N ASN A 124 13.67 41.20 -15.10
CA ASN A 124 15.08 41.10 -14.74
C ASN A 124 15.89 40.33 -15.81
N GLU A 125 15.33 40.10 -17.00
CA GLU A 125 15.95 39.36 -18.10
C GLU A 125 16.20 37.86 -17.79
N GLU A 126 15.48 37.30 -16.80
CA GLU A 126 15.56 35.88 -16.49
C GLU A 126 14.57 35.08 -17.35
N MET A 127 15.06 34.00 -17.98
CA MET A 127 14.23 33.07 -18.75
C MET A 127 13.40 32.18 -17.81
N PHE A 128 12.31 31.62 -18.33
CA PHE A 128 11.50 30.60 -17.63
C PHE A 128 10.86 31.08 -16.31
N CYS A 129 10.70 32.41 -16.15
CA CYS A 129 10.03 33.01 -14.99
C CYS A 129 8.64 33.57 -15.31
N LYS A 130 8.14 33.38 -16.53
CA LYS A 130 6.84 33.88 -16.99
C LYS A 130 6.27 32.98 -18.07
N VAL A 131 4.95 32.78 -18.02
CA VAL A 131 4.17 32.06 -19.05
C VAL A 131 3.07 32.98 -19.53
N ILE A 132 2.97 33.18 -20.84
CA ILE A 132 1.85 33.88 -21.47
C ILE A 132 1.04 32.84 -22.23
N SER A 133 -0.20 32.62 -21.80
CA SER A 133 -1.11 31.64 -22.38
C SER A 133 -2.55 32.12 -22.30
N LYS A 134 -3.39 31.66 -23.22
CA LYS A 134 -4.86 31.79 -23.10
C LYS A 134 -5.43 30.78 -22.11
N ASN A 135 -4.73 29.67 -21.89
CA ASN A 135 -5.10 28.64 -20.93
C ASN A 135 -4.63 29.06 -19.53
N PRO A 136 -5.54 29.38 -18.59
CA PRO A 136 -5.17 29.81 -17.24
C PRO A 136 -4.46 28.73 -16.43
N LYS A 137 -4.55 27.46 -16.85
CA LYS A 137 -3.85 26.34 -16.19
C LYS A 137 -2.34 26.37 -16.44
N SER A 138 -1.89 27.01 -17.52
CA SER A 138 -0.48 27.02 -17.88
C SER A 138 0.42 27.73 -16.86
N GLU A 139 -0.12 28.64 -16.05
CA GLU A 139 0.64 29.42 -15.06
C GLU A 139 0.59 28.86 -13.63
N VAL A 140 -0.18 27.79 -13.35
CA VAL A 140 -0.43 27.33 -11.97
C VAL A 140 0.84 26.89 -11.24
N PHE A 141 1.75 26.20 -11.92
CA PHE A 141 3.00 25.75 -11.32
C PHE A 141 3.93 26.92 -11.02
N LEU A 142 4.02 27.91 -11.91
CA LEU A 142 4.81 29.11 -11.67
C LEU A 142 4.34 29.85 -10.40
N LYS A 143 3.03 29.94 -10.19
CA LYS A 143 2.45 30.51 -8.96
C LYS A 143 2.85 29.71 -7.71
N ILE A 144 2.83 28.38 -7.79
CA ILE A 144 3.22 27.51 -6.67
C ILE A 144 4.73 27.60 -6.40
N ASP A 145 5.56 27.65 -7.43
CA ASP A 145 7.01 27.82 -7.28
C ASP A 145 7.38 29.17 -6.70
N SER A 146 6.64 30.24 -7.05
CA SER A 146 6.75 31.53 -6.37
C SER A 146 6.47 31.39 -4.87
N LEU A 147 5.38 30.71 -4.48
CA LEU A 147 5.04 30.47 -3.08
C LEU A 147 6.10 29.62 -2.35
N LYS A 148 6.66 28.62 -3.02
CA LYS A 148 7.77 27.79 -2.48
C LYS A 148 9.04 28.62 -2.29
N ASN A 149 9.30 29.62 -3.13
CA ASN A 149 10.44 30.52 -2.95
C ASN A 149 10.25 31.45 -1.74
N ASP A 150 9.03 31.99 -1.54
CA ASP A 150 8.69 32.75 -0.32
C ASP A 150 8.88 31.90 0.95
N MET A 151 8.48 30.63 0.87
CA MET A 151 8.70 29.66 1.94
C MET A 151 10.18 29.48 2.23
N LYS A 152 11.01 29.20 1.22
CA LYS A 152 12.47 29.06 1.39
C LYS A 152 13.07 30.28 2.09
N PHE A 153 12.66 31.48 1.70
CA PHE A 153 13.10 32.73 2.35
C PHE A 153 12.70 32.78 3.83
N ALA A 154 11.46 32.40 4.17
CA ALA A 154 10.99 32.36 5.55
C ALA A 154 11.76 31.36 6.43
N PHE A 155 12.16 30.20 5.88
CA PHE A 155 13.00 29.22 6.58
C PHE A 155 14.45 29.69 6.71
N ALA A 156 14.99 30.42 5.74
CA ALA A 156 16.35 30.94 5.79
C ALA A 156 16.54 32.04 6.85
N THR A 157 15.49 32.79 7.17
CA THR A 157 15.55 33.95 8.08
C THR A 157 15.86 33.55 9.53
N TYR A 158 15.35 32.40 10.00
CA TYR A 158 15.51 31.97 11.40
C TYR A 158 15.80 30.47 11.49
N GLN A 159 16.97 30.11 12.02
CA GLN A 159 17.50 28.73 11.99
C GLN A 159 17.12 27.86 13.21
N SER A 160 16.46 28.41 14.23
CA SER A 160 16.16 27.65 15.45
C SER A 160 15.17 26.51 15.18
N GLU A 161 15.32 25.39 15.88
CA GLU A 161 14.42 24.23 15.74
C GLU A 161 12.96 24.57 16.07
N ALA A 162 12.75 25.42 17.08
CA ALA A 162 11.42 25.91 17.43
C ALA A 162 10.78 26.71 16.29
N ASN A 163 11.54 27.59 15.63
CA ASN A 163 11.05 28.33 14.48
C ASN A 163 10.80 27.41 13.28
N LYS A 164 11.69 26.45 13.01
CA LYS A 164 11.49 25.46 11.95
C LYS A 164 10.18 24.71 12.14
N LYS A 165 9.93 24.16 13.34
CA LYS A 165 8.68 23.45 13.64
C LYS A 165 7.43 24.30 13.39
N LEU A 166 7.41 25.55 13.88
CA LEU A 166 6.29 26.47 13.67
C LEU A 166 6.11 26.85 12.20
N ASN A 167 7.22 27.07 11.47
CA ASN A 167 7.18 27.36 10.05
C ASN A 167 6.69 26.17 9.24
N THR A 168 7.11 24.94 9.56
CA THR A 168 6.66 23.72 8.86
C THR A 168 5.15 23.56 8.98
N GLU A 169 4.59 23.65 10.19
CA GLU A 169 3.14 23.57 10.39
C GLU A 169 2.39 24.68 9.63
N LYS A 170 2.85 25.94 9.74
CA LYS A 170 2.25 27.08 9.05
C LYS A 170 2.28 26.93 7.52
N TRP A 171 3.43 26.57 6.96
CA TRP A 171 3.62 26.49 5.51
C TRP A 171 2.95 25.25 4.91
N PHE A 172 2.82 24.16 5.67
CA PHE A 172 2.04 23.00 5.27
C PHE A 172 0.59 23.37 4.92
N HIS A 173 -0.11 24.02 5.86
CA HIS A 173 -1.48 24.46 5.62
C HIS A 173 -1.58 25.53 4.54
N LYS A 174 -0.66 26.50 4.53
CA LYS A 174 -0.64 27.55 3.51
C LYS A 174 -0.50 26.98 2.09
N LEU A 175 0.30 25.93 1.91
CA LEU A 175 0.45 25.25 0.63
C LEU A 175 -0.85 24.54 0.22
N GLN A 176 -1.49 23.79 1.13
CA GLN A 176 -2.78 23.14 0.84
C GLN A 176 -3.87 24.15 0.47
N GLU A 177 -4.05 25.20 1.28
CA GLU A 177 -5.02 26.27 1.05
C GLU A 177 -4.79 26.97 -0.29
N PHE A 178 -3.52 27.22 -0.64
CA PHE A 178 -3.16 27.80 -1.91
C PHE A 178 -3.54 26.88 -3.08
N GLY A 179 -3.25 25.58 -2.98
CA GLY A 179 -3.66 24.59 -3.97
C GLY A 179 -5.17 24.55 -4.19
N ASP A 180 -5.95 24.60 -3.12
CA ASP A 180 -7.41 24.67 -3.21
C ASP A 180 -7.89 25.98 -3.86
N SER A 181 -7.26 27.11 -3.55
CA SER A 181 -7.61 28.41 -4.12
C SER A 181 -7.43 28.49 -5.64
N LEU A 182 -6.53 27.68 -6.20
CA LEU A 182 -6.29 27.61 -7.64
C LEU A 182 -7.37 26.83 -8.39
N GLN A 183 -8.23 26.08 -7.69
CA GLN A 183 -9.32 25.27 -8.27
C GLN A 183 -8.87 24.31 -9.40
N ASP A 184 -7.62 23.85 -9.35
CA ASP A 184 -7.05 22.93 -10.32
C ASP A 184 -6.47 21.69 -9.60
N PRO A 185 -6.91 20.47 -9.94
CA PRO A 185 -6.43 19.27 -9.28
C PRO A 185 -4.98 18.90 -9.64
N ILE A 186 -4.46 19.30 -10.81
CA ILE A 186 -3.03 19.15 -11.15
C ILE A 186 -2.18 20.08 -10.26
N ALA A 187 -2.67 21.29 -9.98
CA ALA A 187 -2.01 22.21 -9.05
C ALA A 187 -1.95 21.64 -7.62
N GLN A 188 -3.06 21.06 -7.14
CA GLN A 188 -3.12 20.35 -5.85
C GLN A 188 -2.19 19.13 -5.84
N LEU A 189 -2.12 18.36 -6.94
CA LEU A 189 -1.21 17.23 -7.10
C LEU A 189 0.27 17.65 -7.04
N TYR A 190 0.63 18.78 -7.64
CA TYR A 190 2.00 19.32 -7.57
C TYR A 190 2.41 19.68 -6.13
N ILE A 191 1.50 20.27 -5.36
CA ILE A 191 1.71 20.56 -3.95
C ILE A 191 1.78 19.26 -3.14
N TYR A 192 0.87 18.33 -3.39
CA TYR A 192 0.89 17.00 -2.78
C TYR A 192 2.23 16.31 -3.01
N ALA A 193 2.74 16.30 -4.24
CA ALA A 193 4.02 15.69 -4.60
C ALA A 193 5.16 16.22 -3.73
N PHE A 194 5.14 17.52 -3.43
CA PHE A 194 6.13 18.18 -2.59
C PHE A 194 5.96 17.85 -1.10
N ILE A 195 4.75 17.96 -0.54
CA ILE A 195 4.53 17.79 0.92
C ILE A 195 4.55 16.33 1.38
N SER A 196 4.18 15.40 0.49
CA SER A 196 4.14 13.96 0.81
C SER A 196 5.47 13.25 0.54
N ASP A 197 6.45 13.92 -0.08
CA ASP A 197 7.78 13.34 -0.31
C ASP A 197 8.44 12.97 1.03
N ARG A 198 8.87 11.71 1.16
CA ARG A 198 9.49 11.15 2.36
C ARG A 198 10.80 11.84 2.78
N SER A 199 11.47 12.50 1.84
CA SER A 199 12.69 13.25 2.10
C SER A 199 12.42 14.66 2.66
N ASN A 200 11.17 15.12 2.61
CA ASN A 200 10.77 16.46 2.98
C ASN A 200 10.38 16.56 4.47
N GLU A 201 10.68 17.71 5.09
CA GLU A 201 10.29 18.02 6.48
C GLU A 201 8.75 18.02 6.69
N PHE A 202 7.98 18.22 5.62
CA PHE A 202 6.51 18.21 5.66
C PHE A 202 5.89 16.80 5.75
N HIS A 203 6.63 15.73 5.48
CA HIS A 203 6.08 14.39 5.35
C HIS A 203 5.38 13.90 6.63
N SER A 204 5.94 14.20 7.79
CA SER A 204 5.35 13.84 9.09
C SER A 204 4.02 14.54 9.33
N HIS A 205 3.92 15.82 8.95
CA HIS A 205 2.68 16.59 9.01
C HIS A 205 1.64 16.07 8.03
N TYR A 206 2.05 15.69 6.82
CA TYR A 206 1.19 15.02 5.84
C TYR A 206 0.54 13.75 6.41
N LEU A 207 1.32 12.84 6.99
CA LEU A 207 0.78 11.59 7.55
C LEU A 207 -0.16 11.82 8.73
N GLU A 208 0.07 12.87 9.54
CA GLU A 208 -0.84 13.23 10.62
C GLU A 208 -2.14 13.82 10.07
N ASP A 209 -2.05 14.74 9.10
CA ASP A 209 -3.20 15.38 8.45
C ASP A 209 -4.07 14.36 7.70
N LEU A 210 -3.46 13.38 7.03
CA LEU A 210 -4.13 12.30 6.31
C LEU A 210 -5.08 11.46 7.20
N LYS A 211 -4.89 11.43 8.52
CA LYS A 211 -5.78 10.69 9.44
C LYS A 211 -7.20 11.23 9.49
N ALA A 212 -7.37 12.53 9.29
CA ALA A 212 -8.64 13.21 9.56
C ALA A 212 -9.08 14.15 8.43
N ASN A 213 -8.15 14.66 7.63
CA ASN A 213 -8.44 15.66 6.62
C ASN A 213 -8.96 15.02 5.33
N PRO A 214 -10.18 15.37 4.86
CA PRO A 214 -10.74 14.82 3.62
C PRO A 214 -10.08 15.37 2.34
N TYR A 215 -9.17 16.34 2.45
CA TYR A 215 -8.49 16.99 1.32
C TYR A 215 -7.98 16.00 0.27
N TYR A 216 -7.32 14.92 0.70
CA TYR A 216 -6.69 13.95 -0.20
C TYR A 216 -7.71 13.09 -0.96
N ASP A 217 -8.80 12.68 -0.29
CA ASP A 217 -9.90 11.97 -0.95
C ASP A 217 -10.66 12.85 -1.93
N GLN A 218 -10.82 14.13 -1.58
CA GLN A 218 -11.41 15.11 -2.47
C GLN A 218 -10.52 15.37 -3.68
N LEU A 219 -9.19 15.44 -3.50
CA LEU A 219 -8.24 15.54 -4.61
C LEU A 219 -8.33 14.31 -5.52
N LEU A 220 -8.37 13.09 -4.95
CA LEU A 220 -8.55 11.87 -5.74
C LEU A 220 -9.82 11.95 -6.59
N SER A 221 -10.95 12.32 -5.98
CA SER A 221 -12.24 12.45 -6.67
C SER A 221 -12.16 13.47 -7.82
N LYS A 222 -11.52 14.63 -7.61
CA LYS A 222 -11.32 15.65 -8.66
C LYS A 222 -10.41 15.15 -9.78
N LEU A 223 -9.37 14.38 -9.47
CA LEU A 223 -8.45 13.81 -10.47
C LEU A 223 -9.14 12.72 -11.30
N GLU A 224 -9.95 11.86 -10.68
CA GLU A 224 -10.75 10.84 -11.37
C GLU A 224 -11.80 11.47 -12.30
N GLU A 225 -12.42 12.58 -11.88
CA GLU A 225 -13.40 13.30 -12.70
C GLU A 225 -12.73 14.01 -13.88
N ALA A 226 -11.64 14.74 -13.64
CA ALA A 226 -11.00 15.58 -14.65
C ALA A 226 -10.02 14.83 -15.55
N TYR A 227 -9.33 13.80 -15.03
CA TYR A 227 -8.23 13.09 -15.68
C TYR A 227 -8.25 11.57 -15.38
N PRO A 228 -9.34 10.85 -15.69
CA PRO A 228 -9.53 9.44 -15.31
C PRO A 228 -8.47 8.48 -15.88
N ASN A 229 -7.95 8.78 -17.07
CA ASN A 229 -7.01 7.91 -17.79
C ASN A 229 -5.55 8.34 -17.63
N ALA A 230 -5.26 9.34 -16.80
CA ALA A 230 -3.89 9.80 -16.61
C ALA A 230 -3.09 8.88 -15.68
N SER A 231 -1.83 8.59 -16.03
CA SER A 231 -0.92 7.78 -15.21
C SER A 231 -0.77 8.34 -13.79
N TYR A 232 -0.65 9.67 -13.66
CA TYR A 232 -0.55 10.32 -12.36
C TYR A 232 -1.79 10.13 -11.46
N THR A 233 -2.98 9.96 -12.03
CA THR A 233 -4.21 9.73 -11.25
C THR A 233 -4.17 8.35 -10.61
N GLN A 234 -3.82 7.33 -11.41
CA GLN A 234 -3.67 5.95 -10.92
C GLN A 234 -2.53 5.83 -9.90
N GLN A 235 -1.41 6.52 -10.16
CA GLN A 235 -0.30 6.58 -9.22
C GLN A 235 -0.71 7.23 -7.89
N TYR A 236 -1.44 8.35 -7.96
CA TYR A 236 -1.92 9.06 -6.77
C TYR A 236 -2.87 8.19 -5.93
N GLU A 237 -3.83 7.51 -6.57
CA GLU A 237 -4.73 6.56 -5.93
C GLU A 237 -3.95 5.45 -5.21
N ALA A 238 -2.98 4.83 -5.89
CA ALA A 238 -2.19 3.75 -5.33
C ALA A 238 -1.34 4.20 -4.13
N GLU A 239 -0.68 5.35 -4.23
CA GLU A 239 0.13 5.91 -3.15
C GLU A 239 -0.75 6.32 -1.95
N LEU A 240 -1.88 6.99 -2.18
CA LEU A 240 -2.80 7.40 -1.12
C LEU A 240 -3.36 6.19 -0.35
N ASN A 241 -3.76 5.14 -1.07
CA ASN A 241 -4.25 3.89 -0.46
C ASN A 241 -3.15 3.19 0.36
N ALA A 242 -1.91 3.18 -0.13
CA ALA A 242 -0.79 2.62 0.61
C ALA A 242 -0.52 3.39 1.91
N ASP A 243 -0.51 4.72 1.87
CA ASP A 243 -0.28 5.55 3.04
C ASP A 243 -1.41 5.41 4.07
N LYS A 244 -2.67 5.37 3.63
CA LYS A 244 -3.83 5.10 4.50
C LYS A 244 -3.71 3.75 5.20
N TYR A 245 -3.29 2.72 4.48
CA TYR A 245 -3.05 1.39 5.06
C TYR A 245 -1.93 1.40 6.12
N LEU A 246 -0.86 2.17 5.89
CA LEU A 246 0.24 2.30 6.85
C LEU A 246 -0.19 3.01 8.14
N ILE A 247 -0.98 4.07 8.02
CA ILE A 247 -1.47 4.87 9.16
C ILE A 247 -2.52 4.09 9.95
N ASN A 248 -3.44 3.42 9.27
CA ASN A 248 -4.52 2.68 9.88
C ASN A 248 -4.11 1.26 10.28
N ARG A 249 -2.85 1.07 10.72
CA ARG A 249 -2.38 -0.20 11.29
C ARG A 249 -3.19 -0.51 12.55
N ASP A 250 -4.29 -1.22 12.34
CA ASP A 250 -5.17 -1.68 13.40
C ASP A 250 -4.35 -2.41 14.45
N HIS A 251 -4.46 -1.96 15.69
CA HIS A 251 -4.05 -2.78 16.82
C HIS A 251 -4.79 -4.11 16.73
N THR A 252 -4.05 -5.22 16.89
CA THR A 252 -4.63 -6.57 16.94
C THR A 252 -5.88 -6.52 17.80
N PRO A 253 -7.06 -6.82 17.23
CA PRO A 253 -8.29 -6.48 17.91
C PRO A 253 -8.39 -7.32 19.16
N TRP A 254 -8.82 -6.69 20.26
CA TRP A 254 -8.80 -7.28 21.60
C TRP A 254 -9.50 -8.65 21.68
N TRP A 255 -10.52 -8.89 20.84
CA TRP A 255 -11.23 -10.18 20.73
C TRP A 255 -10.33 -11.35 20.29
N LEU A 256 -9.24 -11.09 19.58
CA LEU A 256 -8.28 -12.11 19.17
C LEU A 256 -7.63 -12.77 20.39
N TYR A 257 -7.33 -12.00 21.44
CA TYR A 257 -6.82 -12.54 22.71
C TYR A 257 -7.85 -13.45 23.40
N PHE A 258 -9.15 -13.14 23.28
CA PHE A 258 -10.20 -14.03 23.79
C PHE A 258 -10.24 -15.35 23.03
N ILE A 259 -10.13 -15.33 21.69
CA ILE A 259 -10.07 -16.57 20.90
C ILE A 259 -8.86 -17.41 21.29
N ILE A 260 -7.68 -16.79 21.44
CA ILE A 260 -6.46 -17.49 21.87
C ILE A 260 -6.66 -18.09 23.27
N ALA A 261 -7.25 -17.35 24.21
CA ALA A 261 -7.55 -17.84 25.55
C ALA A 261 -8.54 -19.02 25.54
N PHE A 262 -9.60 -18.95 24.72
CA PHE A 262 -10.56 -20.04 24.56
C PHE A 262 -9.93 -21.27 23.91
N ALA A 263 -9.06 -21.09 22.92
CA ALA A 263 -8.33 -22.18 22.30
C ALA A 263 -7.39 -22.88 23.31
N LEU A 264 -6.65 -22.12 24.11
CA LEU A 264 -5.80 -22.65 25.18
C LEU A 264 -6.62 -23.38 26.25
N LEU A 265 -7.76 -22.81 26.66
CA LEU A 265 -8.66 -23.44 27.62
C LEU A 265 -9.22 -24.76 27.07
N SER A 266 -9.62 -24.78 25.80
CA SER A 266 -10.10 -26.00 25.12
C SER A 266 -9.01 -27.08 25.06
N ILE A 267 -7.76 -26.70 24.77
CA ILE A 267 -6.62 -27.62 24.79
C ILE A 267 -6.41 -28.18 26.20
N MET A 268 -6.42 -27.33 27.24
CA MET A 268 -6.26 -27.76 28.63
C MET A 268 -7.38 -28.71 29.08
N ILE A 269 -8.64 -28.41 28.73
CA ILE A 269 -9.79 -29.26 29.02
C ILE A 269 -9.64 -30.62 28.33
N ASN A 270 -9.25 -30.64 27.05
CA ASN A 270 -9.02 -31.89 26.33
C ASN A 270 -7.91 -32.73 26.97
N PHE A 271 -6.78 -32.13 27.35
CA PHE A 271 -5.71 -32.83 28.07
C PHE A 271 -6.19 -33.40 29.41
N TYR A 272 -6.96 -32.62 30.18
CA TYR A 272 -7.55 -33.07 31.46
C TYR A 272 -8.51 -34.25 31.26
N LEU A 273 -9.42 -34.15 30.28
CA LEU A 273 -10.39 -35.20 29.96
C LEU A 273 -9.69 -36.49 29.52
N ILE A 274 -8.68 -36.41 28.66
CA ILE A 274 -7.88 -37.57 28.23
C ILE A 274 -7.18 -38.23 29.43
N GLY A 275 -6.60 -37.43 30.34
CA GLY A 275 -5.98 -37.93 31.57
C GLY A 275 -6.97 -38.71 32.45
N LYS A 276 -8.15 -38.13 32.68
CA LYS A 276 -9.23 -38.75 33.45
C LYS A 276 -9.76 -40.04 32.79
N TRP A 277 -9.91 -40.03 31.46
CA TRP A 277 -10.36 -41.20 30.70
C TRP A 277 -9.37 -42.37 30.80
N ARG A 278 -8.06 -42.10 30.71
CA ARG A 278 -7.01 -43.11 30.91
C ARG A 278 -7.02 -43.69 32.33
N GLN A 279 -7.28 -42.87 33.35
CA GLN A 279 -7.36 -43.32 34.74
C GLN A 279 -8.56 -44.25 34.98
N LEU A 280 -9.72 -43.93 34.41
CA LEU A 280 -10.93 -44.76 34.51
C LEU A 280 -10.75 -46.13 33.84
N GLN A 281 -10.08 -46.20 32.69
CA GLN A 281 -9.78 -47.49 32.05
C GLN A 281 -8.80 -48.36 32.85
N LYS A 282 -7.87 -47.75 33.59
CA LYS A 282 -6.94 -48.49 34.46
C LYS A 282 -7.64 -49.11 35.68
N SER A 283 -8.68 -48.47 36.21
CA SER A 283 -9.47 -48.99 37.34
C SER A 283 -10.41 -50.14 36.94
N SER A 284 -10.97 -50.12 35.72
CA SER A 284 -11.83 -51.20 35.22
C SER A 284 -11.09 -52.51 34.91
N LYS A 285 -9.77 -52.48 34.71
CA LYS A 285 -8.98 -53.66 34.33
C LYS A 285 -8.69 -54.61 35.49
N ASN A 286 -9.01 -54.24 36.74
CA ASN A 286 -8.69 -55.01 37.95
C ASN A 286 -9.88 -55.79 38.57
N LYS A 287 -11.05 -55.86 37.92
CA LYS A 287 -12.06 -56.83 38.34
C LYS A 287 -11.72 -58.20 37.75
N ILE A 288 -11.08 -59.05 38.55
CA ILE A 288 -10.81 -60.44 38.20
C ILE A 288 -12.16 -61.13 37.97
N LEU A 289 -12.49 -61.46 36.71
CA LEU A 289 -13.70 -62.22 36.38
C LEU A 289 -13.48 -63.70 36.72
N LEU A 290 -14.13 -64.17 37.80
CA LEU A 290 -14.24 -65.59 38.08
C LEU A 290 -15.35 -66.21 37.22
N SER A 291 -15.13 -67.45 36.77
CA SER A 291 -16.18 -68.22 36.13
C SER A 291 -17.28 -68.59 37.13
N PRO A 292 -18.50 -68.91 36.68
CA PRO A 292 -19.59 -69.31 37.58
C PRO A 292 -19.26 -70.53 38.46
N GLN A 293 -18.40 -71.44 37.99
CA GLN A 293 -17.94 -72.60 38.77
C GLN A 293 -16.90 -72.22 39.81
N GLU A 294 -15.95 -71.35 39.47
CA GLU A 294 -14.95 -70.82 40.41
C GLU A 294 -15.61 -69.98 41.51
N GLU A 295 -16.65 -69.21 41.18
CA GLU A 295 -17.46 -68.43 42.14
C GLU A 295 -18.18 -69.34 43.15
N LYS A 296 -18.81 -70.42 42.65
CA LYS A 296 -19.47 -71.42 43.51
C LYS A 296 -18.48 -72.11 44.43
N ILE A 297 -17.32 -72.49 43.90
CA ILE A 297 -16.25 -73.12 44.69
C ILE A 297 -15.69 -72.15 45.72
N ARG A 298 -15.48 -70.88 45.37
CA ARG A 298 -15.05 -69.84 46.31
C ARG A 298 -16.03 -69.73 47.48
N LYS A 299 -17.33 -69.66 47.21
CA LYS A 299 -18.37 -69.59 48.23
C LYS A 299 -18.32 -70.79 49.19
N LEU A 300 -18.24 -72.01 48.64
CA LEU A 300 -18.15 -73.22 49.47
C LEU A 300 -16.83 -73.30 50.28
N ILE A 301 -15.74 -72.71 49.77
CA ILE A 301 -14.48 -72.60 50.53
C ILE A 301 -14.61 -71.67 51.73
N LEU A 302 -15.30 -70.53 51.54
CA LEU A 302 -15.60 -69.56 52.60
C LEU A 302 -16.59 -70.10 53.63
N GLU A 303 -17.44 -71.05 53.25
CA GLU A 303 -18.31 -71.83 54.15
C GLU A 303 -17.57 -73.02 54.82
N ASP A 304 -16.24 -73.03 54.81
CA ASP A 304 -15.39 -74.04 55.46
C ASP A 304 -15.50 -75.48 54.94
N LYS A 305 -16.11 -75.71 53.77
CA LYS A 305 -16.27 -77.06 53.20
C LYS A 305 -14.95 -77.66 52.70
N THR A 306 -14.62 -78.87 53.10
CA THR A 306 -13.47 -79.62 52.59
C THR A 306 -13.61 -79.94 51.09
N ASN A 307 -12.50 -80.22 50.40
CA ASN A 307 -12.55 -80.55 48.96
C ASN A 307 -13.43 -81.78 48.63
N LYS A 308 -13.64 -82.68 49.60
CA LYS A 308 -14.54 -83.83 49.48
C LYS A 308 -16.00 -83.39 49.56
N GLU A 309 -16.36 -82.57 50.55
CA GLU A 309 -17.72 -82.03 50.70
C GLU A 309 -18.09 -81.10 49.54
N ILE A 310 -17.15 -80.33 49.00
CA ILE A 310 -17.36 -79.51 47.79
C ILE A 310 -17.65 -80.40 46.58
N ALA A 311 -16.92 -81.52 46.45
CA ALA A 311 -17.10 -82.47 45.35
C ALA A 311 -18.48 -83.13 45.40
N GLU A 312 -18.93 -83.53 46.59
CA GLU A 312 -20.27 -84.05 46.83
C GLU A 312 -21.36 -83.02 46.56
N THR A 313 -21.20 -81.78 47.06
CA THR A 313 -22.17 -80.69 46.89
C THR A 313 -22.35 -80.31 45.42
N LEU A 314 -21.27 -80.33 44.64
CA LEU A 314 -21.29 -79.98 43.21
C LEU A 314 -21.48 -81.20 42.30
N PHE A 315 -21.63 -82.40 42.85
CA PHE A 315 -21.74 -83.67 42.12
C PHE A 315 -20.61 -83.90 41.09
N VAL A 316 -19.36 -83.61 41.48
CA VAL A 316 -18.16 -83.78 40.65
C VAL A 316 -17.09 -84.58 41.38
N SER A 317 -16.03 -84.98 40.68
CA SER A 317 -14.90 -85.65 41.33
C SER A 317 -14.03 -84.68 42.13
N VAL A 318 -13.34 -85.19 43.17
CA VAL A 318 -12.40 -84.40 43.98
C VAL A 318 -11.25 -83.84 43.14
N SER A 319 -10.82 -84.55 42.09
CA SER A 319 -9.79 -84.05 41.16
C SER A 319 -10.29 -82.86 40.35
N THR A 320 -11.55 -82.87 39.91
CA THR A 320 -12.19 -81.72 39.24
C THR A 320 -12.22 -80.49 40.15
N VAL A 321 -12.59 -80.66 41.44
CA VAL A 321 -12.56 -79.58 42.43
C VAL A 321 -11.14 -79.00 42.60
N LYS A 322 -10.12 -79.86 42.73
CA LYS A 322 -8.72 -79.41 42.83
C LYS A 322 -8.28 -78.58 41.62
N THR A 323 -8.69 -78.97 40.42
CA THR A 323 -8.39 -78.23 39.19
C THR A 323 -9.03 -76.85 39.20
N HIS A 324 -10.31 -76.75 39.57
CA HIS A 324 -10.99 -75.45 39.67
C HIS A 324 -10.42 -74.58 40.79
N ILE A 325 -10.02 -75.15 41.94
CA ILE A 325 -9.35 -74.41 43.03
C ILE A 325 -8.00 -73.87 42.56
N ASN A 326 -7.20 -74.68 41.85
CA ASN A 326 -5.92 -74.23 41.30
C ASN A 326 -6.10 -73.08 40.30
N ASN A 327 -7.12 -73.17 39.43
CA ASN A 327 -7.45 -72.09 38.49
C ASN A 327 -7.97 -70.83 39.20
N LEU A 328 -8.80 -70.99 40.22
CA LEU A 328 -9.26 -69.91 41.10
C LEU A 328 -8.09 -69.20 41.78
N TYR A 329 -7.16 -69.95 42.38
CA TYR A 329 -5.98 -69.42 43.05
C TYR A 329 -5.06 -68.67 42.09
N LYS A 330 -4.81 -69.23 40.90
CA LYS A 330 -4.06 -68.55 39.84
C LYS A 330 -4.73 -67.24 39.39
N LYS A 331 -6.06 -67.22 39.27
CA LYS A 331 -6.80 -66.00 38.89
C LYS A 331 -6.79 -64.94 39.98
N LEU A 332 -6.87 -65.35 41.24
CA LEU A 332 -6.82 -64.45 42.40
C LEU A 332 -5.39 -64.11 42.85
N ASN A 333 -4.37 -64.71 42.21
CA ASN A 333 -2.96 -64.57 42.55
C ASN A 333 -2.67 -64.88 44.04
N ILE A 334 -3.24 -65.98 44.54
CA ILE A 334 -3.05 -66.51 45.89
C ILE A 334 -2.51 -67.93 45.84
N ASN A 335 -1.92 -68.40 46.93
CA ASN A 335 -1.27 -69.72 47.01
C ASN A 335 -1.91 -70.66 48.03
N SER A 336 -2.78 -70.14 48.91
CA SER A 336 -3.34 -70.93 50.00
C SER A 336 -4.84 -70.72 50.21
N ARG A 337 -5.45 -71.71 50.87
CA ARG A 337 -6.86 -71.65 51.27
C ARG A 337 -7.11 -70.60 52.34
N GLU A 338 -6.13 -70.34 53.19
CA GLU A 338 -6.22 -69.29 54.22
C GLU A 338 -6.14 -67.90 53.60
N GLU A 339 -5.26 -67.69 52.60
CA GLU A 339 -5.25 -66.45 51.82
C GLU A 339 -6.60 -66.17 51.17
N LEU A 340 -7.31 -67.20 50.68
CA LEU A 340 -8.65 -67.02 50.12
C LEU A 340 -9.69 -66.59 51.16
N LYS A 341 -9.55 -67.00 52.42
CA LYS A 341 -10.48 -66.62 53.50
C LYS A 341 -10.22 -65.22 54.05
N ASN A 342 -8.99 -64.73 53.89
CA ASN A 342 -8.57 -63.41 54.36
C ASN A 342 -8.76 -62.30 53.30
N LEU A 343 -9.18 -62.67 52.08
CA LEU A 343 -9.61 -61.77 51.00
C LEU A 343 -11.06 -61.34 51.21
#